data_AF-A0A8T5ZN39-F1
#
_entry.id   AF-A0A8T5ZN39-F1
#
_cell.length_a   1.000
_cell.length_b   1.000
_cell.length_c   1.000
_cell.angle_alpha   90.00
_cell.angle_beta   90.00
_cell.angle_gamma   90.00
#
_symmetry.space_group_name_H-M   'P 1'
#
loop_
_entity.id
_entity.type
_entity.pdbx_description
1 polymer ?
#
loop_
_entity_poly.entity_id
_entity_poly.type
_entity_poly.pdbx_seq_one_letter_code
_entity_poly.pdbx_strand_id
1 'polypeptide(L)'
;RRLHRRELAYLSADDLRSMSDKALGALRLAVADNEHLRDVLRMSEDPKRPERKIQFFVAVYQHLRERIRQDIIRTDDPVEAIEQMEIELSRLTEELTSREQKLAISSRSVANIIRKTIQREQNRIRLLNQGLQNVSFGQVNSVRLNVNVRETHAMLLDVLSEQHEQHQDLFNSNRLTFSEALAKLYQRLNPQIDMGQRTPQTIGEELLDYRNYLEMEVEVNRGSDGWLRAESGALSTGEAIGTGMSILVMVVQSWEDESRRLRGKDISPCRLLFLD
;
A
#
# COMPACT_ATOMS: atom_id res chain seq x y z
N ARG A 1 -23.26 -16.85 28.68
CA ARG A 1 -24.28 -16.22 29.55
C ARG A 1 -25.45 -15.54 28.78
N ARG A 2 -25.41 -15.38 27.44
CA ARG A 2 -26.48 -14.73 26.63
C ARG A 2 -27.51 -15.69 25.96
N LEU A 3 -27.42 -17.01 26.14
CA LEU A 3 -28.37 -17.98 25.54
C LEU A 3 -29.75 -18.04 26.23
N HIS A 4 -29.90 -17.47 27.43
CA HIS A 4 -31.21 -17.35 28.09
C HIS A 4 -31.96 -16.09 27.64
N ARG A 5 -32.54 -16.13 26.44
CA ARG A 5 -33.59 -15.16 26.06
C ARG A 5 -34.93 -15.67 26.58
N ARG A 6 -35.36 -15.15 27.74
CA ARG A 6 -36.65 -15.51 28.37
C ARG A 6 -37.84 -15.33 27.42
N GLU A 7 -37.74 -14.39 26.49
CA GLU A 7 -38.73 -14.10 25.46
C GLU A 7 -38.99 -15.29 24.52
N LEU A 8 -37.98 -16.12 24.25
CA LEU A 8 -38.12 -17.29 23.39
C LEU A 8 -38.84 -18.45 24.09
N ALA A 9 -38.91 -18.44 25.43
CA ALA A 9 -39.58 -19.49 26.20
C ALA A 9 -41.11 -19.39 26.12
N TYR A 10 -41.65 -18.25 25.70
CA TYR A 10 -43.09 -18.01 25.58
C TYR A 10 -43.62 -18.21 24.14
N LEU A 11 -42.75 -18.58 23.19
CA LEU A 11 -43.11 -18.80 21.79
C LEU A 11 -43.54 -20.24 21.53
N SER A 12 -44.47 -20.42 20.58
CA SER A 12 -44.85 -21.76 20.14
C SER A 12 -43.74 -22.43 19.33
N ALA A 13 -43.79 -23.76 19.20
CA ALA A 13 -42.82 -24.50 18.40
C ALA A 13 -42.80 -24.06 16.93
N ASP A 14 -43.95 -23.66 16.39
CA ASP A 14 -44.08 -23.22 15.00
C ASP A 14 -43.50 -21.81 14.80
N ASP A 15 -43.67 -20.92 15.80
CA ASP A 15 -43.04 -19.59 15.78
C ASP A 15 -41.51 -19.70 15.80
N LEU A 16 -40.96 -20.56 16.66
CA LEU A 16 -39.52 -20.80 16.75
C LEU A 16 -38.94 -21.41 15.46
N ARG A 17 -39.67 -22.32 14.81
CA ARG A 17 -39.30 -22.87 13.50
C ARG A 17 -39.30 -21.80 12.42
N SER A 18 -40.36 -21.00 12.35
CA SER A 18 -40.46 -19.90 11.38
C SER A 18 -39.33 -18.88 11.54
N MET A 19 -39.00 -18.50 12.78
CA MET A 19 -37.87 -17.62 13.07
C MET A 19 -36.54 -18.24 12.63
N SER A 20 -36.34 -19.53 12.90
CA SER A 20 -35.14 -20.25 12.49
C SER A 20 -34.99 -20.30 10.96
N ASP A 21 -36.06 -20.59 10.23
CA ASP A 21 -36.02 -20.68 8.77
C ASP A 21 -35.78 -19.33 8.11
N LYS A 22 -36.35 -18.25 8.67
CA LYS A 22 -36.05 -16.87 8.26
C LYS A 22 -34.58 -16.52 8.48
N ALA A 23 -34.01 -16.90 9.62
CA ALA A 23 -32.60 -16.66 9.92
C ALA A 23 -31.67 -17.43 8.96
N LEU A 24 -31.96 -18.71 8.68
CA LEU A 24 -31.20 -19.49 7.69
C LEU A 24 -31.28 -18.88 6.30
N GLY A 25 -32.46 -18.39 5.90
CA GLY A 25 -32.65 -17.67 4.63
C GLY A 25 -31.76 -16.44 4.50
N ALA A 26 -31.64 -15.63 5.56
CA ALA A 26 -30.76 -14.46 5.58
C ALA A 26 -29.27 -14.85 5.47
N LEU A 27 -28.87 -15.97 6.07
CA LEU A 27 -27.48 -16.43 6.06
C LEU A 27 -27.00 -16.95 4.70
N ARG A 28 -27.91 -17.30 3.78
CA ARG A 28 -27.54 -17.77 2.42
C ARG A 28 -26.67 -16.78 1.66
N LEU A 29 -26.95 -15.47 1.78
CA LEU A 29 -26.15 -14.43 1.14
C LEU A 29 -24.77 -14.30 1.81
N ALA A 30 -24.72 -14.43 3.14
CA ALA A 30 -23.48 -14.27 3.91
C ALA A 30 -22.48 -15.42 3.67
N VAL A 31 -22.94 -16.62 3.32
CA VAL A 31 -22.08 -17.78 3.03
C VAL A 31 -21.90 -18.03 1.53
N ALA A 32 -22.38 -17.15 0.65
CA ALA A 32 -22.42 -17.39 -0.79
C ALA A 32 -21.06 -17.75 -1.41
N ASP A 33 -19.97 -17.19 -0.89
CA ASP A 33 -18.61 -17.40 -1.38
C ASP A 33 -17.86 -18.55 -0.66
N ASN A 34 -18.51 -19.25 0.27
CA ASN A 34 -17.94 -20.38 0.98
C ASN A 34 -18.69 -21.68 0.67
N GLU A 35 -18.09 -22.50 -0.20
CA GLU A 35 -18.65 -23.77 -0.66
C GLU A 35 -19.04 -24.70 0.49
N HIS A 36 -18.14 -24.89 1.46
CA HIS A 36 -18.40 -25.77 2.61
C HIS A 36 -19.59 -25.29 3.45
N LEU A 37 -19.65 -23.99 3.79
CA LEU A 37 -20.74 -23.45 4.59
C LEU A 37 -22.07 -23.46 3.84
N ARG A 38 -22.08 -23.27 2.51
CA ARG A 38 -23.30 -23.42 1.69
C ARG A 38 -23.85 -24.83 1.75
N ASP A 39 -22.99 -25.83 1.65
CA ASP A 39 -23.40 -27.23 1.67
C ASP A 39 -23.98 -27.62 3.04
N VAL A 40 -23.33 -27.18 4.12
CA VAL A 40 -23.82 -27.41 5.49
C VAL A 40 -25.13 -26.65 5.74
N LEU A 41 -25.27 -25.42 5.23
CA LEU A 41 -26.52 -24.65 5.29
C LEU A 41 -27.67 -25.38 4.58
N ARG A 42 -27.44 -25.84 3.35
CA ARG A 42 -28.44 -26.60 2.57
C ARG A 42 -28.88 -27.86 3.30
N MET A 43 -27.96 -28.56 3.95
CA MET A 43 -28.29 -29.75 4.76
C MET A 43 -29.11 -29.40 6.01
N SER A 44 -28.91 -28.20 6.58
CA SER A 44 -29.60 -27.73 7.79
C SER A 44 -31.07 -27.33 7.59
N GLU A 45 -31.49 -27.13 6.35
CA GLU A 45 -32.87 -26.78 5.99
C GLU A 45 -33.83 -27.97 6.01
N ASP A 46 -33.33 -29.20 6.23
CA ASP A 46 -34.15 -30.41 6.34
C ASP A 46 -34.99 -30.41 7.63
N PRO A 47 -36.33 -30.27 7.55
CA PRO A 47 -37.19 -30.20 8.73
C PRO A 47 -37.24 -31.53 9.51
N LYS A 48 -36.82 -32.65 8.90
CA LYS A 48 -36.79 -33.97 9.56
C LYS A 48 -35.55 -34.16 10.44
N ARG A 49 -34.55 -33.28 10.31
CA ARG A 49 -33.24 -33.39 10.97
C ARG A 49 -32.82 -32.06 11.60
N PRO A 50 -33.54 -31.58 12.64
CA PRO A 50 -33.26 -30.28 13.26
C PRO A 50 -31.85 -30.18 13.85
N GLU A 51 -31.21 -31.30 14.18
CA GLU A 51 -29.82 -31.36 14.66
C GLU A 51 -28.81 -30.78 13.65
N ARG A 52 -29.13 -30.80 12.35
CA ARG A 52 -28.26 -30.23 11.32
C ARG A 52 -28.17 -28.71 11.39
N LYS A 53 -29.16 -28.03 11.99
CA LYS A 53 -29.07 -26.59 12.29
C LYS A 53 -27.98 -26.29 13.31
N ILE A 54 -27.76 -27.20 14.27
CA ILE A 54 -26.67 -27.09 15.24
C ILE A 54 -25.33 -27.35 14.55
N GLN A 55 -25.25 -28.35 13.66
CA GLN A 55 -24.03 -28.62 12.89
C GLN A 55 -23.64 -27.41 12.02
N PHE A 56 -24.61 -26.77 11.37
CA PHE A 56 -24.38 -25.54 10.63
C PHE A 56 -23.86 -24.42 11.52
N PHE A 57 -24.46 -24.22 12.70
CA PHE A 57 -23.98 -23.24 13.67
C PHE A 57 -22.52 -23.51 14.09
N VAL A 58 -22.16 -24.76 14.36
CA VAL A 58 -20.78 -25.16 14.70
C VAL A 58 -19.81 -24.89 13.53
N ALA A 59 -20.20 -25.19 12.30
CA ALA A 59 -19.38 -24.93 11.11
C ALA A 59 -19.13 -23.42 10.93
N VAL A 60 -20.17 -22.59 11.10
CA VAL A 60 -20.03 -21.11 11.07
C VAL A 60 -19.12 -20.63 12.20
N TYR A 61 -19.25 -21.18 13.40
CA TYR A 61 -18.42 -20.83 14.54
C TYR A 61 -16.94 -21.13 14.28
N GLN A 62 -16.63 -22.32 13.77
CA GLN A 62 -15.26 -22.72 13.42
C GLN A 62 -14.68 -21.79 12.36
N HIS A 63 -15.45 -21.53 11.31
CA HIS A 63 -15.05 -20.63 10.22
C HIS A 63 -14.72 -19.20 10.70
N LEU A 64 -15.52 -18.67 11.63
CA LEU A 64 -15.22 -17.37 12.26
C LEU A 64 -13.96 -17.44 13.11
N ARG A 65 -13.83 -18.49 13.95
CA ARG A 65 -12.68 -18.65 14.85
C ARG A 65 -11.34 -18.73 14.11
N GLU A 66 -11.30 -19.37 12.95
CA GLU A 66 -10.09 -19.49 12.13
C GLU A 66 -9.65 -18.18 11.47
N ARG A 67 -10.58 -17.25 11.26
CA ARG A 67 -10.32 -15.96 10.60
C ARG A 67 -10.10 -14.81 11.58
N ILE A 68 -10.50 -15.00 12.83
CA ILE A 68 -10.31 -14.04 13.89
C ILE A 68 -8.84 -14.04 14.31
N ARG A 69 -8.23 -12.85 14.29
CA ARG A 69 -6.86 -12.63 14.74
C ARG A 69 -6.75 -12.78 16.25
N GLN A 70 -6.21 -13.91 16.69
CA GLN A 70 -6.01 -14.24 18.12
C GLN A 70 -4.99 -13.34 18.81
N ASP A 71 -4.19 -12.58 18.07
CA ASP A 71 -3.26 -11.60 18.63
C ASP A 71 -3.92 -10.29 19.08
N ILE A 72 -5.16 -10.03 18.63
CA ILE A 72 -5.94 -8.84 19.00
C ILE A 72 -6.92 -9.16 20.15
N ILE A 73 -7.40 -10.40 20.24
CA ILE A 73 -8.58 -10.75 21.04
C ILE A 73 -8.22 -11.80 22.08
N ARG A 74 -8.75 -11.64 23.30
CA ARG A 74 -8.44 -12.50 24.45
C ARG A 74 -9.60 -13.45 24.83
N THR A 75 -10.57 -13.65 23.95
CA THR A 75 -11.80 -14.41 24.22
C THR A 75 -12.00 -15.52 23.17
N ASP A 76 -12.47 -16.68 23.62
CA ASP A 76 -12.84 -17.82 22.75
C ASP A 76 -14.24 -17.71 22.11
N ASP A 77 -15.07 -16.76 22.53
CA ASP A 77 -16.43 -16.51 22.00
C ASP A 77 -16.34 -15.56 20.78
N PRO A 78 -16.71 -16.00 19.56
CA PRO A 78 -16.61 -15.21 18.33
C PRO A 78 -17.53 -14.00 18.33
N VAL A 79 -18.62 -14.00 19.09
CA VAL A 79 -19.51 -12.83 19.17
C VAL A 79 -18.83 -11.72 19.96
N GLU A 80 -18.26 -12.05 21.12
CA GLU A 80 -17.47 -11.09 21.91
C GLU A 80 -16.19 -10.67 21.17
N ALA A 81 -15.59 -11.58 20.39
CA ALA A 81 -14.46 -11.27 19.54
C ALA A 81 -14.80 -10.24 18.45
N ILE A 82 -15.92 -10.39 17.75
CA ILE A 82 -16.37 -9.40 16.75
C ILE A 82 -16.61 -8.04 17.40
N GLU A 83 -17.28 -8.00 18.56
CA GLU A 83 -17.50 -6.78 19.33
C GLU A 83 -16.16 -6.11 19.71
N GLN A 84 -15.16 -6.88 20.15
CA GLN A 84 -13.81 -6.36 20.42
C GLN A 84 -13.10 -5.86 19.16
N MET A 85 -13.25 -6.54 18.02
CA MET A 85 -12.67 -6.08 16.75
C MET A 85 -13.30 -4.78 16.26
N GLU A 86 -14.61 -4.60 16.40
CA GLU A 86 -15.29 -3.36 16.05
C GLU A 86 -14.82 -2.18 16.91
N ILE A 87 -14.59 -2.41 18.20
CA ILE A 87 -14.02 -1.42 19.12
C ILE A 87 -12.59 -1.06 18.69
N GLU A 88 -11.73 -2.04 18.42
CA GLU A 88 -10.35 -1.78 17.99
C GLU A 88 -10.29 -1.12 16.60
N LEU A 89 -11.16 -1.49 15.67
CA LEU A 89 -11.28 -0.80 14.38
C LEU A 89 -11.68 0.67 14.56
N SER A 90 -12.66 0.95 15.43
CA SER A 90 -13.07 2.31 15.74
C SER A 90 -11.92 3.13 16.33
N ARG A 91 -11.19 2.54 17.29
CA ARG A 91 -10.00 3.15 17.89
C ARG A 91 -8.89 3.43 16.87
N LEU A 92 -8.58 2.45 16.01
CA LEU A 92 -7.58 2.63 14.95
C LEU A 92 -8.01 3.70 13.95
N THR A 93 -9.31 3.79 13.66
CA THR A 93 -9.88 4.82 12.79
C THR A 93 -9.72 6.20 13.43
N GLU A 94 -10.06 6.36 14.70
CA GLU A 94 -9.86 7.61 15.45
C GLU A 94 -8.38 8.00 15.54
N GLU A 95 -7.50 7.04 15.79
CA GLU A 95 -6.05 7.28 15.84
C GLU A 95 -5.53 7.71 14.46
N LEU A 96 -5.98 7.08 13.39
CA LEU A 96 -5.66 7.47 12.02
C LEU A 96 -6.15 8.90 11.73
N THR A 97 -7.42 9.21 12.02
CA THR A 97 -7.98 10.56 11.83
C THR A 97 -7.22 11.61 12.65
N SER A 98 -6.83 11.31 13.89
CA SER A 98 -6.03 12.22 14.72
C SER A 98 -4.63 12.45 14.14
N ARG A 99 -3.98 11.40 13.62
CA ARG A 99 -2.68 11.50 12.94
C ARG A 99 -2.81 12.31 11.64
N GLU A 100 -3.87 12.10 10.87
CA GLU A 100 -4.17 12.87 9.66
C GLU A 100 -4.39 14.35 9.97
N GLN A 101 -5.13 14.68 11.03
CA GLN A 101 -5.29 16.08 11.48
C GLN A 101 -3.95 16.72 11.86
N LYS A 102 -3.06 15.98 12.56
CA LYS A 102 -1.70 16.47 12.83
C LYS A 102 -0.88 16.69 11.56
N LEU A 103 -1.06 15.85 10.55
CA LEU A 103 -0.41 16.03 9.24
C LEU A 103 -1.00 17.21 8.46
N ALA A 104 -2.31 17.42 8.53
CA ALA A 104 -2.99 18.55 7.89
C ALA A 104 -2.51 19.91 8.43
N ILE A 105 -2.32 20.00 9.75
CA ILE A 105 -1.71 21.17 10.43
C ILE A 105 -0.23 21.33 10.02
N SER A 106 0.41 20.26 9.53
CA SER A 106 1.84 20.16 9.29
C SER A 106 2.18 19.80 7.84
N SER A 107 1.37 20.24 6.88
CA SER A 107 1.60 20.13 5.42
C SER A 107 3.03 20.53 5.02
N ARG A 108 3.55 21.61 5.62
CA ARG A 108 4.92 22.10 5.48
C ARG A 108 5.94 21.06 5.94
N SER A 109 5.66 20.35 7.03
CA SER A 109 6.52 19.26 7.50
C SER A 109 6.49 18.08 6.54
N VAL A 110 5.33 17.73 5.99
CA VAL A 110 5.22 16.66 4.97
C VAL A 110 6.10 16.99 3.77
N ALA A 111 5.94 18.19 3.21
CA ALA A 111 6.77 18.63 2.09
C ALA A 111 8.27 18.62 2.43
N ASN A 112 8.64 19.07 3.64
CA ASN A 112 10.03 19.03 4.10
C ASN A 112 10.59 17.61 4.24
N ILE A 113 9.79 16.65 4.73
CA ILE A 113 10.20 15.24 4.85
C ILE A 113 10.43 14.63 3.47
N ILE A 114 9.52 14.89 2.52
CA ILE A 114 9.65 14.42 1.13
C ILE A 114 10.90 15.03 0.48
N ARG A 115 11.08 16.35 0.55
CA ARG A 115 12.30 17.03 0.02
C ARG A 115 13.59 16.45 0.60
N LYS A 116 13.66 16.29 1.92
CA LYS A 116 14.85 15.71 2.58
C LYS A 116 15.10 14.27 2.13
N THR A 117 14.06 13.51 1.87
CA THR A 117 14.17 12.12 1.39
C THR A 117 14.61 12.07 -0.06
N ILE A 118 14.03 12.89 -0.94
CA ILE A 118 14.48 13.07 -2.33
C ILE A 118 15.97 13.44 -2.37
N GLN A 119 16.40 14.43 -1.58
CA GLN A 119 17.79 14.85 -1.54
C GLN A 119 18.73 13.73 -1.06
N ARG A 120 18.29 12.95 -0.06
CA ARG A 120 19.04 11.80 0.44
C ARG A 120 19.22 10.74 -0.65
N GLU A 121 18.17 10.42 -1.38
CA GLU A 121 18.23 9.43 -2.46
C GLU A 121 19.03 9.92 -3.66
N GLN A 122 18.92 11.19 -4.05
CA GLN A 122 19.79 11.78 -5.07
C GLN A 122 21.28 11.71 -4.67
N ASN A 123 21.59 11.99 -3.40
CA ASN A 123 22.95 11.84 -2.88
C ASN A 123 23.42 10.38 -2.88
N ARG A 124 22.54 9.43 -2.53
CA ARG A 124 22.83 8.00 -2.59
C ARG A 124 23.15 7.55 -4.02
N ILE A 125 22.34 7.97 -4.98
CA ILE A 125 22.55 7.67 -6.40
C ILE A 125 23.82 8.34 -6.92
N ARG A 126 24.15 9.55 -6.45
CA ARG A 126 25.42 10.22 -6.77
C ARG A 126 26.63 9.39 -6.34
N LEU A 127 26.57 8.73 -5.18
CA LEU A 127 27.63 7.82 -4.72
C LEU A 127 27.72 6.57 -5.61
N LEU A 128 26.58 5.98 -6.00
CA LEU A 128 26.57 4.85 -6.93
C LEU A 128 27.18 5.22 -8.29
N ASN A 129 26.86 6.42 -8.80
CA ASN A 129 27.41 6.94 -10.05
C ASN A 129 28.93 7.10 -10.02
N GLN A 130 29.54 7.38 -8.86
CA GLN A 130 31.01 7.44 -8.74
C GLN A 130 31.68 6.11 -9.07
N GLY A 131 31.03 4.98 -8.73
CA GLY A 131 31.53 3.64 -9.06
C GLY A 131 31.55 3.33 -10.55
N LEU A 132 30.84 4.09 -11.38
CA LEU A 132 30.71 3.89 -12.82
C LEU A 132 31.36 5.02 -13.66
N GLN A 133 32.18 5.86 -13.03
CA GLN A 133 32.87 6.97 -13.71
C GLN A 133 33.94 6.49 -14.69
N ASN A 134 34.57 5.34 -14.42
CA ASN A 134 35.71 4.82 -15.18
C ASN A 134 35.40 3.42 -15.73
N VAL A 135 34.34 3.32 -16.53
CA VAL A 135 34.01 2.08 -17.25
C VAL A 135 34.48 2.19 -18.71
N SER A 136 34.62 1.07 -19.41
CA SER A 136 35.06 1.09 -20.81
C SER A 136 34.35 0.02 -21.60
N PHE A 137 33.39 0.42 -22.43
CA PHE A 137 32.67 -0.45 -23.34
C PHE A 137 32.62 0.24 -24.71
N GLY A 138 33.38 -0.22 -25.70
CA GLY A 138 33.44 0.48 -27.00
C GLY A 138 33.90 1.94 -26.83
N GLN A 139 33.02 2.89 -27.20
CA GLN A 139 33.26 4.34 -27.01
C GLN A 139 32.67 4.88 -25.70
N VAL A 140 31.94 4.07 -24.93
CA VAL A 140 31.34 4.47 -23.65
C VAL A 140 32.40 4.41 -22.55
N ASN A 141 32.71 5.58 -21.99
CA ASN A 141 33.73 5.77 -20.95
C ASN A 141 33.13 5.95 -19.55
N SER A 142 31.83 6.23 -19.45
CA SER A 142 31.14 6.37 -18.17
C SER A 142 29.65 6.09 -18.32
N VAL A 143 29.03 5.57 -17.27
CA VAL A 143 27.58 5.34 -17.18
C VAL A 143 27.07 6.01 -15.90
N ARG A 144 25.92 6.66 -15.96
CA ARG A 144 25.25 7.22 -14.78
C ARG A 144 23.75 7.03 -14.82
N LEU A 145 23.15 6.99 -13.64
CA LEU A 145 21.73 7.23 -13.45
C LEU A 145 21.53 8.73 -13.20
N ASN A 146 20.95 9.44 -14.16
CA ASN A 146 20.51 10.82 -13.98
C ASN A 146 19.15 10.83 -13.28
N VAL A 147 18.98 11.67 -12.26
CA VAL A 147 17.77 11.69 -11.42
C VAL A 147 17.25 13.10 -11.30
N ASN A 148 16.16 13.35 -11.99
CA ASN A 148 15.45 14.61 -12.01
C ASN A 148 14.21 14.53 -11.11
N VAL A 149 13.73 15.68 -10.66
CA VAL A 149 12.46 15.78 -9.93
C VAL A 149 11.41 16.27 -10.93
N ARG A 150 10.27 15.58 -10.98
CA ARG A 150 9.13 15.98 -11.83
C ARG A 150 8.71 17.40 -11.51
N GLU A 151 8.63 18.26 -12.52
CA GLU A 151 8.26 19.66 -12.35
C GLU A 151 6.90 19.83 -11.65
N THR A 152 5.91 19.03 -12.05
CA THR A 152 4.55 19.06 -11.49
C THR A 152 4.53 18.73 -10.00
N HIS A 153 5.42 17.83 -9.56
CA HIS A 153 5.53 17.40 -8.18
C HIS A 153 6.42 18.35 -7.37
N ALA A 154 7.47 18.93 -7.98
CA ALA A 154 8.27 19.99 -7.37
C ALA A 154 7.40 21.21 -7.04
N MET A 155 6.56 21.64 -7.98
CA MET A 155 5.60 22.73 -7.78
C MET A 155 4.65 22.45 -6.60
N LEU A 156 4.16 21.21 -6.46
CA LEU A 156 3.35 20.81 -5.31
C LEU A 156 4.12 20.99 -3.99
N LEU A 157 5.39 20.55 -3.91
CA LEU A 157 6.21 20.71 -2.71
C LEU A 157 6.52 22.18 -2.40
N ASP A 158 6.69 23.02 -3.41
CA ASP A 158 6.88 24.48 -3.27
C ASP A 158 5.64 25.13 -2.67
N VAL A 159 4.48 24.86 -3.24
CA VAL A 159 3.19 25.38 -2.75
C VAL A 159 2.89 24.90 -1.33
N LEU A 160 3.14 23.62 -1.02
CA LEU A 160 2.99 23.09 0.35
C LEU A 160 3.97 23.70 1.36
N SER A 161 5.11 24.24 0.90
CA SER A 161 6.14 24.81 1.78
C SER A 161 5.99 26.31 1.99
N GLU A 162 5.66 27.05 0.93
CA GLU A 162 5.69 28.52 0.88
C GLU A 162 4.31 29.15 0.89
N GLN A 163 3.32 28.49 0.27
CA GLN A 163 1.98 29.04 0.05
C GLN A 163 0.90 28.25 0.78
N HIS A 164 1.27 27.45 1.78
CA HIS A 164 0.33 26.59 2.49
C HIS A 164 -0.86 27.35 3.08
N GLU A 165 -0.66 28.58 3.57
CA GLU A 165 -1.72 29.42 4.11
C GLU A 165 -2.85 29.70 3.10
N GLN A 166 -2.51 29.81 1.81
CA GLN A 166 -3.47 30.09 0.73
C GLN A 166 -4.36 28.89 0.39
N HIS A 167 -3.97 27.69 0.82
CA HIS A 167 -4.68 26.44 0.56
C HIS A 167 -5.10 25.72 1.84
N GLN A 168 -5.10 26.43 2.98
CA GLN A 168 -5.61 25.90 4.24
C GLN A 168 -7.08 25.50 4.15
N ASP A 169 -7.86 26.04 3.21
CA ASP A 169 -9.24 25.63 2.94
C ASP A 169 -9.36 24.12 2.67
N LEU A 170 -8.40 23.56 1.93
CA LEU A 170 -8.38 22.13 1.60
C LEU A 170 -7.99 21.28 2.81
N PHE A 171 -7.01 21.72 3.61
CA PHE A 171 -6.44 20.94 4.71
C PHE A 171 -7.18 21.09 6.05
N ASN A 172 -7.91 22.19 6.27
CA ASN A 172 -8.74 22.40 7.47
C ASN A 172 -10.17 21.86 7.31
N SER A 173 -10.50 21.27 6.16
CA SER A 173 -11.82 20.72 5.90
C SER A 173 -12.01 19.36 6.59
N ASN A 174 -13.00 19.25 7.47
CA ASN A 174 -13.39 17.97 8.08
C ASN A 174 -14.03 16.97 7.09
N ARG A 175 -14.24 17.37 5.82
CA ARG A 175 -14.86 16.53 4.79
C ARG A 175 -13.84 15.80 3.93
N LEU A 176 -12.55 16.15 4.04
CA LEU A 176 -11.49 15.60 3.22
C LEU A 176 -10.43 14.99 4.11
N THR A 177 -9.92 13.82 3.72
CA THR A 177 -8.69 13.31 4.32
C THR A 177 -7.50 14.17 3.85
N PHE A 178 -6.37 14.03 4.53
CA PHE A 178 -5.14 14.72 4.10
C PHE A 178 -4.72 14.33 2.67
N SER A 179 -4.81 13.03 2.33
CA SER A 179 -4.51 12.51 1.00
C SER A 179 -5.43 13.11 -0.06
N GLU A 180 -6.75 13.17 0.20
CA GLU A 180 -7.69 13.80 -0.73
C GLU A 180 -7.43 15.29 -0.92
N ALA A 181 -7.05 16.00 0.15
CA ALA A 181 -6.66 17.41 0.09
C ALA A 181 -5.39 17.60 -0.78
N LEU A 182 -4.38 16.73 -0.64
CA LEU A 182 -3.20 16.72 -1.50
C LEU A 182 -3.55 16.48 -2.98
N ALA A 183 -4.40 15.49 -3.26
CA ALA A 183 -4.82 15.20 -4.63
C ALA A 183 -5.57 16.37 -5.28
N LYS A 184 -6.47 17.01 -4.53
CA LYS A 184 -7.18 18.22 -5.00
C LYS A 184 -6.25 19.39 -5.22
N LEU A 185 -5.26 19.58 -4.35
CA LEU A 185 -4.23 20.61 -4.55
C LEU A 185 -3.41 20.31 -5.80
N TYR A 186 -2.96 19.07 -5.97
CA TYR A 186 -2.18 18.64 -7.14
C TYR A 186 -2.96 18.84 -8.45
N GLN A 187 -4.26 18.52 -8.46
CA GLN A 187 -5.16 18.79 -9.59
C GLN A 187 -5.34 20.29 -9.85
N ARG A 188 -5.47 21.10 -8.79
CA ARG A 188 -5.59 22.56 -8.89
C ARG A 188 -4.33 23.19 -9.51
N LEU A 189 -3.15 22.70 -9.15
CA LEU A 189 -1.86 23.18 -9.68
C LEU A 189 -1.57 22.67 -11.09
N ASN A 190 -2.12 21.53 -11.47
CA ASN A 190 -1.89 20.92 -12.78
C ASN A 190 -3.21 20.58 -13.50
N PRO A 191 -4.01 21.57 -13.93
CA PRO A 191 -5.30 21.34 -14.59
C PRO A 191 -5.22 20.51 -15.87
N GLN A 192 -4.07 20.52 -16.52
CA GLN A 192 -3.79 19.79 -17.76
C GLN A 192 -3.58 18.29 -17.56
N ILE A 193 -3.34 17.82 -16.32
CA ILE A 193 -3.11 16.40 -16.04
C ILE A 193 -4.45 15.69 -15.89
N ASP A 194 -4.71 14.72 -16.77
CA ASP A 194 -5.83 13.81 -16.60
C ASP A 194 -5.56 12.84 -15.44
N MET A 195 -6.42 12.90 -14.42
CA MET A 195 -6.35 12.04 -13.25
C MET A 195 -6.91 10.64 -13.54
N GLY A 196 -7.58 10.45 -14.68
CA GLY A 196 -8.20 9.20 -15.09
C GLY A 196 -9.31 8.79 -14.13
N GLN A 197 -9.52 7.47 -13.97
CA GLN A 197 -10.52 6.91 -13.06
C GLN A 197 -10.01 6.73 -11.62
N ARG A 198 -8.83 7.27 -11.28
CA ARG A 198 -8.23 7.11 -9.96
C ARG A 198 -8.98 7.95 -8.93
N THR A 199 -9.17 7.40 -7.74
CA THR A 199 -9.81 8.15 -6.65
C THR A 199 -8.85 9.21 -6.09
N PRO A 200 -9.37 10.33 -5.56
CA PRO A 200 -8.53 11.35 -4.91
C PRO A 200 -7.70 10.79 -3.75
N GLN A 201 -8.22 9.81 -3.00
CA GLN A 201 -7.48 9.13 -1.94
C GLN A 201 -6.24 8.42 -2.49
N THR A 202 -6.39 7.61 -3.55
CA THR A 202 -5.28 6.89 -4.17
C THR A 202 -4.21 7.83 -4.72
N ILE A 203 -4.62 8.91 -5.39
CA ILE A 203 -3.68 9.92 -5.90
C ILE A 203 -2.94 10.59 -4.75
N GLY A 204 -3.63 10.92 -3.66
CA GLY A 204 -3.02 11.51 -2.47
C GLY A 204 -1.97 10.61 -1.84
N GLU A 205 -2.24 9.31 -1.75
CA GLU A 205 -1.29 8.31 -1.26
C GLU A 205 -0.07 8.18 -2.19
N GLU A 206 -0.25 8.20 -3.50
CA GLU A 206 0.86 8.25 -4.47
C GLU A 206 1.73 9.50 -4.26
N LEU A 207 1.13 10.65 -3.96
CA LEU A 207 1.85 11.90 -3.67
C LEU A 207 2.57 11.91 -2.32
N LEU A 208 2.28 10.96 -1.42
CA LEU A 208 3.06 10.79 -0.18
C LEU A 208 4.32 9.96 -0.40
N ASP A 209 4.38 9.20 -1.49
CA ASP A 209 5.53 8.40 -1.86
C ASP A 209 6.52 9.21 -2.70
N TYR A 210 7.67 9.53 -2.10
CA TYR A 210 8.72 10.32 -2.75
C TYR A 210 9.22 9.69 -4.06
N ARG A 211 9.06 8.38 -4.27
CA ARG A 211 9.49 7.70 -5.49
C ARG A 211 8.77 8.23 -6.72
N ASN A 212 7.50 8.63 -6.57
CA ASN A 212 6.69 9.20 -7.65
C ASN A 212 7.16 10.60 -8.08
N TYR A 213 8.02 11.25 -7.29
CA TYR A 213 8.62 12.54 -7.60
C TYR A 213 9.85 12.43 -8.49
N LEU A 214 10.46 11.24 -8.59
CA LEU A 214 11.74 11.05 -9.26
C LEU A 214 11.53 10.54 -10.69
N GLU A 215 12.23 11.16 -11.62
CA GLU A 215 12.42 10.68 -12.99
C GLU A 215 13.86 10.26 -13.15
N MET A 216 14.06 9.00 -13.51
CA MET A 216 15.39 8.40 -13.63
C MET A 216 15.65 8.04 -15.08
N GLU A 217 16.78 8.47 -15.59
CA GLU A 217 17.24 8.15 -16.94
C GLU A 217 18.66 7.61 -16.88
N VAL A 218 18.94 6.60 -17.70
CA VAL A 218 20.30 6.09 -17.86
C VAL A 218 20.99 6.93 -18.92
N GLU A 219 22.17 7.42 -18.60
CA GLU A 219 23.01 8.18 -19.52
C GLU A 219 24.40 7.56 -19.63
N VAL A 220 24.99 7.68 -20.82
CA VAL A 220 26.33 7.22 -21.16
C VAL A 220 27.18 8.39 -21.62
N ASN A 221 28.47 8.35 -21.31
CA ASN A 221 29.44 9.34 -21.79
C ASN A 221 30.30 8.76 -22.91
N ARG A 222 30.33 9.42 -24.08
CA ARG A 222 31.11 8.99 -25.25
C ARG A 222 32.33 9.86 -25.57
N GLY A 223 32.94 10.49 -24.56
CA GLY A 223 34.09 11.37 -24.76
C GLY A 223 33.70 12.63 -25.55
N SER A 224 33.76 12.59 -26.87
CA SER A 224 33.47 13.74 -27.75
C SER A 224 32.03 14.22 -27.65
N ASP A 225 31.08 13.30 -27.54
CA ASP A 225 29.64 13.63 -27.59
C ASP A 225 29.08 14.02 -26.22
N GLY A 226 29.89 13.90 -25.17
CA GLY A 226 29.46 14.15 -23.80
C GLY A 226 28.46 13.11 -23.30
N TRP A 227 27.53 13.56 -22.45
CA TRP A 227 26.49 12.73 -21.84
C TRP A 227 25.28 12.63 -22.76
N LEU A 228 24.90 11.41 -23.11
CA LEU A 228 23.75 11.09 -23.95
C LEU A 228 22.86 10.08 -23.24
N ARG A 229 21.54 10.14 -23.49
CA ARG A 229 20.60 9.12 -23.03
C ARG A 229 20.96 7.76 -23.62
N ALA A 230 20.92 6.72 -22.79
CA ALA A 230 21.17 5.34 -23.22
C ALA A 230 19.96 4.81 -24.01
N GLU A 231 19.97 5.06 -25.32
CA GLU A 231 18.97 4.52 -26.24
C GLU A 231 19.51 3.31 -26.99
N SER A 232 18.73 2.22 -27.05
CA SER A 232 19.15 0.96 -27.67
C SER A 232 19.55 1.08 -29.14
N GLY A 233 19.04 2.09 -29.85
CA GLY A 233 19.40 2.35 -31.25
C GLY A 233 20.71 3.12 -31.44
N ALA A 234 21.22 3.77 -30.39
CA ALA A 234 22.45 4.57 -30.47
C ALA A 234 23.70 3.77 -30.07
N LEU A 235 23.53 2.65 -29.35
CA LEU A 235 24.60 1.82 -28.76
C LEU A 235 24.91 0.60 -29.62
N SER A 236 26.21 0.30 -29.79
CA SER A 236 26.63 -1.01 -30.32
C SER A 236 26.26 -2.13 -29.35
N THR A 237 26.25 -3.39 -29.81
CA THR A 237 25.90 -4.55 -28.96
C THR A 237 26.76 -4.63 -27.69
N GLY A 238 28.08 -4.42 -27.80
CA GLY A 238 28.97 -4.44 -26.64
C GLY A 238 28.74 -3.27 -25.68
N GLU A 239 28.43 -2.08 -26.19
CA GLU A 239 28.09 -0.91 -25.38
C GLU A 239 26.77 -1.09 -24.64
N ALA A 240 25.74 -1.63 -25.31
CA ALA A 240 24.45 -1.91 -24.70
C ALA A 240 24.57 -2.93 -23.58
N ILE A 241 25.32 -4.01 -23.81
CA ILE A 241 25.61 -5.04 -22.79
C ILE A 241 26.36 -4.43 -21.60
N GLY A 242 27.44 -3.70 -21.84
CA GLY A 242 28.24 -3.08 -20.77
C GLY A 242 27.48 -2.03 -19.97
N THR A 243 26.66 -1.22 -20.65
CA THR A 243 25.77 -0.24 -20.01
C THR A 243 24.73 -0.96 -19.13
N GLY A 244 24.08 -2.00 -19.65
CA GLY A 244 23.12 -2.82 -18.89
C GLY A 244 23.76 -3.47 -17.66
N MET A 245 24.95 -4.05 -17.82
CA MET A 245 25.71 -4.64 -16.71
C MET A 245 26.04 -3.60 -15.64
N SER A 246 26.44 -2.39 -16.04
CA SER A 246 26.75 -1.30 -15.10
C SER A 246 25.54 -0.90 -14.26
N ILE A 247 24.36 -0.81 -14.88
CA ILE A 247 23.11 -0.53 -14.17
C ILE A 247 22.70 -1.70 -13.26
N LEU A 248 22.87 -2.95 -13.69
CA LEU A 248 22.61 -4.11 -12.85
C LEU A 248 23.47 -4.11 -11.58
N VAL A 249 24.75 -3.73 -11.69
CA VAL A 249 25.62 -3.57 -10.52
C VAL A 249 25.06 -2.53 -9.55
N MET A 250 24.56 -1.38 -10.04
CA MET A 250 23.92 -0.37 -9.18
C MET A 250 22.67 -0.91 -8.49
N VAL A 251 21.82 -1.64 -9.20
CA VAL A 251 20.58 -2.21 -8.65
C VAL A 251 20.91 -3.20 -7.53
N VAL A 252 21.87 -4.11 -7.76
CA VAL A 252 22.30 -5.09 -6.77
C VAL A 252 22.87 -4.41 -5.52
N GLN A 253 23.73 -3.39 -5.70
CA GLN A 253 24.25 -2.60 -4.57
C GLN A 253 23.13 -1.89 -3.81
N SER A 254 22.17 -1.30 -4.52
CA SER A 254 21.02 -0.63 -3.89
C SER A 254 20.18 -1.59 -3.05
N TRP A 255 19.87 -2.79 -3.56
CA TRP A 255 19.11 -3.81 -2.83
C TRP A 255 19.86 -4.35 -1.62
N GLU A 256 21.17 -4.55 -1.75
CA GLU A 256 22.03 -4.99 -0.65
C GLU A 256 22.02 -3.99 0.52
N ASP A 257 22.09 -2.70 0.19
CA ASP A 257 22.09 -1.60 1.16
C ASP A 257 20.72 -1.37 1.80
N GLU A 258 19.65 -1.43 1.01
CA GLU A 258 18.27 -1.29 1.50
C GLU A 258 17.94 -2.41 2.51
N SER A 259 18.39 -3.62 2.22
CA SER A 259 18.18 -4.79 3.09
C SER A 259 19.08 -4.80 4.34
N ARG A 260 20.05 -3.87 4.46
CA ARG A 260 21.04 -3.87 5.55
C ARG A 260 20.40 -3.76 6.94
N ARG A 261 19.26 -3.07 7.07
CA ARG A 261 18.55 -2.92 8.36
C ARG A 261 17.82 -4.18 8.81
N LEU A 262 17.44 -5.02 7.85
CA LEU A 262 16.74 -6.29 8.09
C LEU A 262 17.72 -7.46 8.27
N ARG A 263 19.00 -7.24 7.98
CA ARG A 263 20.06 -8.24 7.99
C ARG A 263 20.96 -8.08 9.22
N GLY A 264 21.49 -9.20 9.73
CA GLY A 264 22.51 -9.19 10.78
C GLY A 264 23.75 -8.41 10.33
N LYS A 265 24.38 -7.66 11.25
CA LYS A 265 25.52 -6.77 10.93
C LYS A 265 26.74 -7.51 10.37
N ASP A 266 26.87 -8.79 10.67
CA ASP A 266 28.01 -9.63 10.28
C ASP A 266 27.78 -10.42 8.98
N ILE A 267 26.66 -10.16 8.27
CA ILE A 267 26.28 -10.89 7.07
C ILE A 267 26.46 -10.00 5.83
N SER A 268 27.34 -10.43 4.92
CA SER A 268 27.46 -9.87 3.57
C SER A 268 26.88 -10.86 2.55
N PRO A 269 25.87 -10.48 1.75
CA PRO A 269 25.32 -11.36 0.74
C PRO A 269 26.30 -11.59 -0.42
N CYS A 270 26.23 -12.75 -1.05
CA CYS A 270 26.94 -13.02 -2.30
C CYS A 270 26.31 -12.22 -3.45
N ARG A 271 27.14 -11.74 -4.37
CA ARG A 271 26.71 -11.04 -5.60
C ARG A 271 27.28 -11.78 -6.80
N LEU A 272 26.40 -12.26 -7.68
CA LEU A 272 26.77 -12.94 -8.92
C LEU A 272 25.84 -12.44 -10.03
N LEU A 273 26.43 -12.06 -11.16
CA LEU A 273 25.73 -11.61 -12.37
C LEU A 273 26.15 -12.53 -13.51
N PHE A 274 25.20 -12.83 -14.41
CA PHE A 274 25.45 -13.67 -15.58
C PHE A 274 25.70 -12.80 -16.81
N LEU A 275 26.53 -13.32 -17.72
CA LEU A 275 26.72 -12.82 -19.07
C LEU A 275 26.94 -14.06 -19.94
N ASP A 276 25.95 -14.39 -20.78
CA ASP A 276 26.00 -15.50 -21.73
C ASP A 276 26.59 -15.03 -23.07
#